data_AF-A0A2A5M5H4-F1
#
_entry.id   AF-A0A2A5M5H4-F1
#
_cell.length_a   1.000
_cell.length_b   1.000
_cell.length_c   1.000
_cell.angle_alpha   90.00
_cell.angle_beta   90.00
_cell.angle_gamma   90.00
#
_symmetry.space_group_name_H-M   'P 1'
#
loop_
_entity.id
_entity.type
_entity.pdbx_description
1 polymer ?
#
loop_
_entity_poly.entity_id
_entity_poly.type
_entity_poly.pdbx_seq_one_letter_code
_entity_poly.pdbx_strand_id
1 'polypeptide(L)'
;VLKKGNNDKKIGLRADMDALPLQECTNLPYKSKKENVMHACGHDGHTTSLLLAAKYLANQNFNGTLNLYFQPAEEGLGGAKAMIEDGLFEKFDSDYVFGWHNMPFGSDKKFYLKKGAMMASSDSYSIEVIGRGGHGSAPEKAKDPIYAASLLVVALQSIVSRNVDPQNSAVISIGAFNAGHAFNIIPDIATIKMSVRALDNETRKLTEEKIYKICKGIAQANDIEIKINKNVVAPVTMNNDEAVDFASEVAKELFGEKNCEFNHRPLMASEDFGFFCEMKKCAYAFLENENDIYLHNSSYVFNDKLLARAASYYAKLALKYLK
;
A
#
# COMPACT_ATOMS: atom_id res chain seq x y z
N VAL A 1 18.05 12.22 -11.95
CA VAL A 1 17.73 13.66 -11.88
C VAL A 1 17.94 14.28 -13.25
N LEU A 2 17.00 15.09 -13.73
CA LEU A 2 17.16 15.97 -14.89
C LEU A 2 17.00 17.43 -14.43
N LYS A 3 18.03 18.26 -14.60
CA LYS A 3 18.02 19.66 -14.17
C LYS A 3 18.34 20.56 -15.36
N LYS A 4 17.53 21.60 -15.56
CA LYS A 4 17.70 22.60 -16.63
C LYS A 4 17.35 23.99 -16.12
N GLY A 5 18.07 25.00 -16.59
CA GLY A 5 17.86 26.39 -16.15
C GLY A 5 18.25 26.63 -14.68
N ASN A 6 17.61 27.64 -14.07
CA ASN A 6 17.95 28.20 -12.76
C ASN A 6 16.74 28.39 -11.82
N ASN A 7 15.56 27.91 -12.19
CA ASN A 7 14.37 27.93 -11.34
C ASN A 7 14.50 26.87 -10.23
N ASP A 8 13.99 27.17 -9.04
CA ASP A 8 14.08 26.30 -7.86
C ASP A 8 12.92 25.31 -7.74
N LYS A 9 11.96 25.34 -8.67
CA LYS A 9 10.86 24.36 -8.73
C LYS A 9 11.39 22.93 -8.94
N LYS A 10 10.84 21.99 -8.18
CA LYS A 10 11.21 20.57 -8.18
C LYS A 10 9.97 19.68 -8.24
N ILE A 11 9.95 18.73 -9.16
CA ILE A 11 8.87 17.74 -9.25
C ILE A 11 9.45 16.33 -9.22
N GLY A 12 8.81 15.45 -8.45
CA GLY A 12 9.15 14.04 -8.34
C GLY A 12 8.15 13.16 -9.09
N LEU A 13 8.62 12.18 -9.84
CA LEU A 13 7.81 11.16 -10.49
C LEU A 13 8.28 9.78 -10.04
N ARG A 14 7.38 8.95 -9.51
CA ARG A 14 7.72 7.66 -8.90
C ARG A 14 7.24 6.47 -9.74
N ALA A 15 8.09 5.47 -9.90
CA ALA A 15 7.70 4.13 -10.36
C ALA A 15 8.37 3.08 -9.47
N ASP A 16 7.59 2.13 -8.99
CA ASP A 16 8.08 0.88 -8.38
C ASP A 16 8.68 -0.05 -9.44
N MET A 17 9.55 -0.96 -8.99
CA MET A 17 10.39 -1.80 -9.86
C MET A 17 10.44 -3.28 -9.48
N ASP A 18 9.94 -3.65 -8.30
CA ASP A 18 10.04 -5.02 -7.80
C ASP A 18 9.05 -5.98 -8.48
N ALA A 19 9.36 -7.26 -8.37
CA ALA A 19 8.56 -8.37 -8.87
C ALA A 19 8.08 -9.21 -7.68
N LEU A 20 7.16 -10.14 -7.94
CA LEU A 20 6.57 -11.02 -6.94
C LEU A 20 7.25 -12.39 -6.89
N PRO A 21 7.25 -13.07 -5.73
CA PRO A 21 7.70 -14.46 -5.58
C PRO A 21 6.65 -15.43 -6.16
N LEU A 22 6.43 -15.34 -7.47
CA LEU A 22 5.37 -16.03 -8.21
C LEU A 22 5.95 -16.66 -9.47
N GLN A 23 5.61 -17.92 -9.73
CA GLN A 23 6.00 -18.58 -10.97
C GLN A 23 5.17 -18.05 -12.14
N GLU A 24 5.85 -17.53 -13.15
CA GLU A 24 5.19 -17.11 -14.39
C GLU A 24 4.73 -18.33 -15.19
N CYS A 25 3.43 -18.35 -15.50
CA CYS A 25 2.73 -19.40 -16.25
C CYS A 25 2.26 -18.90 -17.63
N THR A 26 2.80 -17.76 -18.10
CA THR A 26 2.55 -17.28 -19.46
C THR A 26 3.37 -18.10 -20.48
N ASN A 27 2.93 -18.05 -21.74
CA ASN A 27 3.67 -18.62 -22.87
C ASN A 27 4.40 -17.55 -23.69
N LEU A 28 4.72 -16.40 -23.08
CA LEU A 28 5.33 -15.27 -23.76
C LEU A 28 6.80 -15.54 -24.10
N PRO A 29 7.30 -15.06 -25.25
CA PRO A 29 8.70 -15.21 -25.62
C PRO A 29 9.67 -14.44 -24.70
N TYR A 30 9.15 -13.44 -23.98
CA TYR A 30 9.88 -12.61 -23.03
C TYR A 30 9.53 -12.91 -21.56
N LYS A 31 8.88 -14.05 -21.29
CA LYS A 31 8.57 -14.47 -19.91
C LYS A 31 9.82 -14.49 -19.03
N SER A 32 9.62 -14.37 -17.73
CA SER A 32 10.68 -14.42 -16.73
C SER A 32 11.58 -15.64 -16.93
N LYS A 33 12.89 -15.39 -16.88
CA LYS A 33 13.94 -16.42 -16.88
C LYS A 33 14.32 -16.86 -15.47
N LYS A 34 13.78 -16.20 -14.45
CA LYS A 34 14.02 -16.51 -13.04
C LYS A 34 12.84 -17.30 -12.51
N GLU A 35 13.11 -18.50 -12.00
CA GLU A 35 12.09 -19.34 -11.39
C GLU A 35 11.46 -18.64 -10.19
N ASN A 36 10.14 -18.75 -10.03
CA ASN A 36 9.36 -18.11 -8.96
C ASN A 36 9.52 -16.59 -8.86
N VAL A 37 9.82 -15.90 -9.97
CA VAL A 37 9.85 -14.43 -10.02
C VAL A 37 9.06 -13.94 -11.23
N MET A 38 8.05 -13.09 -11.01
CA MET A 38 7.19 -12.57 -12.08
C MET A 38 6.71 -11.13 -11.77
N HIS A 39 6.66 -10.27 -12.79
CA HIS A 39 5.97 -8.97 -12.71
C HIS A 39 4.46 -9.16 -12.91
N ALA A 40 3.77 -9.68 -11.89
CA ALA A 40 2.32 -9.86 -11.93
C ALA A 40 1.52 -8.66 -11.41
N CYS A 41 2.19 -7.56 -11.04
CA CYS A 41 1.55 -6.30 -10.63
C CYS A 41 1.69 -5.16 -11.66
N GLY A 42 2.54 -5.35 -12.68
CA GLY A 42 2.78 -4.37 -13.76
C GLY A 42 3.88 -3.34 -13.48
N HIS A 43 4.72 -3.56 -12.46
CA HIS A 43 5.81 -2.64 -12.07
C HIS A 43 6.89 -2.50 -13.16
N ASP A 44 7.04 -3.51 -14.03
CA ASP A 44 7.81 -3.41 -15.27
C ASP A 44 7.22 -2.37 -16.23
N GLY A 45 5.89 -2.33 -16.37
CA GLY A 45 5.16 -1.29 -17.09
C GLY A 45 5.34 0.10 -16.47
N HIS A 46 5.23 0.20 -15.15
CA HIS A 46 5.43 1.46 -14.41
C HIS A 46 6.84 2.02 -14.65
N THR A 47 7.86 1.18 -14.46
CA THR A 47 9.28 1.51 -14.69
C THR A 47 9.51 1.94 -16.13
N THR A 48 8.97 1.18 -17.09
CA THR A 48 9.12 1.47 -18.52
C THR A 48 8.49 2.81 -18.88
N SER A 49 7.28 3.10 -18.41
CA SER A 49 6.63 4.40 -18.63
C SER A 49 7.41 5.58 -18.05
N LEU A 50 8.00 5.44 -16.87
CA LEU A 50 8.82 6.50 -16.28
C LEU A 50 10.12 6.72 -17.08
N LEU A 51 10.77 5.64 -17.53
CA LEU A 51 11.94 5.72 -18.41
C LEU A 51 11.60 6.37 -19.76
N LEU A 52 10.44 6.06 -20.35
CA LEU A 52 9.96 6.69 -21.59
C LEU A 52 9.74 8.19 -21.40
N ALA A 53 9.09 8.61 -20.30
CA ALA A 53 8.90 10.01 -19.96
C ALA A 53 10.26 10.71 -19.77
N ALA A 54 11.19 10.09 -19.03
CA ALA A 54 12.53 10.63 -18.80
C ALA A 54 13.30 10.84 -20.11
N LYS A 55 13.27 9.85 -21.02
CA LYS A 55 13.92 9.94 -22.35
C LYS A 55 13.34 11.09 -23.19
N TYR A 56 12.02 11.27 -23.17
CA TYR A 56 11.36 12.37 -23.85
C TYR A 56 11.78 13.73 -23.24
N LEU A 57 11.66 13.88 -21.93
CA LEU A 57 11.95 15.11 -21.17
C LEU A 57 13.41 15.53 -21.24
N ALA A 58 14.34 14.59 -21.36
CA ALA A 58 15.76 14.87 -21.57
C ALA A 58 16.01 15.77 -22.79
N ASN A 59 15.13 15.72 -23.81
CA ASN A 59 15.22 16.52 -25.03
C ASN A 59 14.29 17.75 -25.05
N GLN A 60 13.48 17.96 -24.00
CA GLN A 60 12.56 19.11 -23.92
C GLN A 60 13.16 20.29 -23.18
N ASN A 61 12.66 21.51 -23.45
CA ASN A 61 13.02 22.70 -22.67
C ASN A 61 12.07 22.83 -21.48
N PHE A 62 12.65 22.98 -20.29
CA PHE A 62 11.96 23.29 -19.04
C PHE A 62 12.94 24.01 -18.10
N ASN A 63 12.44 24.67 -17.07
CA ASN A 63 13.23 25.39 -16.09
C ASN A 63 12.94 24.87 -14.67
N GLY A 64 13.90 24.17 -14.09
CA GLY A 64 13.83 23.57 -12.76
C GLY A 64 14.43 22.17 -12.70
N THR A 65 13.98 21.37 -11.72
CA THR A 65 14.51 20.03 -11.47
C THR A 65 13.40 18.97 -11.53
N LEU A 66 13.67 17.89 -12.26
CA LEU A 66 12.87 16.68 -12.29
C LEU A 66 13.62 15.53 -11.61
N ASN A 67 13.03 15.00 -10.55
CA ASN A 67 13.50 13.79 -9.88
C ASN A 67 12.67 12.59 -10.34
N LEU A 68 13.36 11.49 -10.64
CA LEU A 68 12.77 10.24 -11.07
C LEU A 68 13.05 9.22 -9.97
N TYR A 69 12.02 8.82 -9.23
CA TYR A 69 12.12 7.89 -8.11
C TYR A 69 11.78 6.49 -8.59
N PHE A 70 12.83 5.72 -8.85
CA PHE A 70 12.73 4.30 -9.17
C PHE A 70 12.82 3.53 -7.85
N GLN A 71 11.66 3.13 -7.34
CA GLN A 71 11.52 2.58 -6.00
C GLN A 71 11.61 1.04 -6.02
N PRO A 72 12.45 0.41 -5.19
CA PRO A 72 12.42 -1.04 -5.00
C PRO A 72 11.31 -1.45 -4.01
N ALA A 73 11.08 -2.75 -3.87
CA ALA A 73 10.48 -3.34 -2.65
C ALA A 73 9.12 -2.76 -2.22
N GLU A 74 8.24 -2.42 -3.16
CA GLU A 74 6.87 -1.95 -2.89
C GLU A 74 6.01 -3.06 -2.29
N GLU A 75 6.17 -4.31 -2.74
CA GLU A 75 5.31 -5.47 -2.43
C GLU A 75 5.48 -6.00 -0.99
N GLY A 76 5.31 -5.12 -0.01
CA GLY A 76 5.31 -5.39 1.44
C GLY A 76 6.68 -5.33 2.13
N LEU A 77 7.75 -4.98 1.41
CA LEU A 77 9.11 -4.93 1.94
C LEU A 77 9.57 -3.51 2.35
N GLY A 78 8.76 -2.48 2.08
CA GLY A 78 8.93 -1.13 2.62
C GLY A 78 9.99 -0.30 1.92
N GLY A 79 10.13 -0.44 0.60
CA GLY A 79 11.14 0.30 -0.16
C GLY A 79 10.96 1.81 -0.13
N ALA A 80 9.74 2.33 -0.07
CA ALA A 80 9.50 3.76 0.10
C ALA A 80 10.10 4.28 1.40
N LYS A 81 9.82 3.58 2.51
CA LYS A 81 10.35 3.91 3.83
C LYS A 81 11.88 3.84 3.84
N ALA A 82 12.46 2.80 3.28
CA ALA A 82 13.92 2.64 3.21
C ALA A 82 14.60 3.76 2.40
N MET A 83 14.00 4.19 1.28
CA MET A 83 14.53 5.33 0.52
C MET A 83 14.47 6.63 1.33
N ILE A 84 13.36 6.89 2.02
CA ILE A 84 13.19 8.08 2.86
C ILE A 84 14.21 8.06 4.01
N GLU A 85 14.41 6.92 4.68
CA GLU A 85 15.40 6.76 5.76
C GLU A 85 16.84 6.90 5.26
N ASP A 86 17.15 6.54 4.00
CA ASP A 86 18.43 6.84 3.35
C ASP A 86 18.54 8.30 2.85
N GLY A 87 17.61 9.15 3.25
CA GLY A 87 17.67 10.58 3.01
C GLY A 87 17.21 11.01 1.61
N LEU A 88 16.23 10.30 1.02
CA LEU A 88 15.71 10.57 -0.31
C LEU A 88 15.36 12.05 -0.50
N PHE A 89 14.60 12.64 0.43
CA PHE A 89 14.09 14.00 0.27
C PHE A 89 15.07 15.08 0.71
N GLU A 90 16.09 14.74 1.50
CA GLU A 90 17.24 15.60 1.79
C GLU A 90 18.13 15.74 0.56
N LYS A 91 18.37 14.63 -0.16
CA LYS A 91 19.24 14.59 -1.35
C LYS A 91 18.51 15.02 -2.62
N PHE A 92 17.25 14.65 -2.76
CA PHE A 92 16.43 14.80 -3.96
C PHE A 92 15.04 15.34 -3.61
N ASP A 93 15.00 16.58 -3.12
CA ASP A 93 13.76 17.25 -2.73
C ASP A 93 12.78 17.48 -3.90
N SER A 94 11.48 17.53 -3.63
CA SER A 94 10.42 17.85 -4.60
C SER A 94 9.25 18.57 -3.94
N ASP A 95 8.69 19.55 -4.62
CA ASP A 95 7.50 20.27 -4.17
C ASP A 95 6.26 19.37 -4.22
N TYR A 96 6.18 18.56 -5.28
CA TYR A 96 5.14 17.57 -5.50
C TYR A 96 5.75 16.22 -5.93
N VAL A 97 5.11 15.12 -5.52
CA VAL A 97 5.43 13.78 -6.02
C VAL A 97 4.21 13.11 -6.63
N PHE A 98 4.35 12.62 -7.85
CA PHE A 98 3.28 11.93 -8.58
C PHE A 98 3.65 10.48 -8.84
N GLY A 99 2.67 9.60 -8.66
CA GLY A 99 2.76 8.18 -9.01
C GLY A 99 1.45 7.71 -9.63
N TRP A 100 1.46 6.52 -10.21
CA TRP A 100 0.25 5.85 -10.63
C TRP A 100 0.43 4.33 -10.63
N HIS A 101 -0.69 3.62 -10.61
CA HIS A 101 -0.73 2.17 -10.74
C HIS A 101 -1.73 1.75 -11.82
N ASN A 102 -1.46 0.66 -12.54
CA ASN A 102 -2.43 0.10 -13.48
C ASN A 102 -3.60 -0.61 -12.76
N MET A 103 -4.82 -0.45 -13.26
CA MET A 103 -6.00 -1.16 -12.74
C MET A 103 -6.60 -2.05 -13.85
N PRO A 104 -6.44 -3.40 -13.77
CA PRO A 104 -7.00 -4.34 -14.75
C PRO A 104 -8.54 -4.33 -14.80
N PHE A 105 -9.09 -5.09 -15.74
CA PHE A 105 -10.52 -5.16 -16.08
C PHE A 105 -11.12 -3.85 -16.61
N GLY A 106 -10.25 -2.96 -17.10
CA GLY A 106 -10.64 -1.68 -17.66
C GLY A 106 -10.58 -1.63 -19.18
N SER A 107 -10.77 -0.44 -19.72
CA SER A 107 -10.81 -0.14 -21.15
C SER A 107 -9.55 0.53 -21.70
N ASP A 108 -8.49 0.61 -20.89
CA ASP A 108 -7.27 1.43 -21.05
C ASP A 108 -7.46 2.97 -21.11
N LYS A 109 -8.70 3.43 -21.06
CA LYS A 109 -9.06 4.83 -21.33
C LYS A 109 -9.32 5.65 -20.09
N LYS A 110 -9.71 5.04 -18.98
CA LYS A 110 -10.10 5.80 -17.80
C LYS A 110 -8.92 6.09 -16.89
N PHE A 111 -9.04 7.25 -16.25
CA PHE A 111 -8.12 7.76 -15.27
C PHE A 111 -8.89 8.02 -13.98
N TYR A 112 -8.35 7.53 -12.86
CA TYR A 112 -8.94 7.70 -11.55
C TYR A 112 -7.97 8.44 -10.65
N LEU A 113 -8.49 9.44 -9.97
CA LEU A 113 -7.76 10.20 -8.97
C LEU A 113 -8.77 10.68 -7.94
N LYS A 114 -8.33 10.97 -6.72
CA LYS A 114 -9.23 11.45 -5.69
C LYS A 114 -8.49 12.29 -4.67
N LYS A 115 -9.16 13.33 -4.16
CA LYS A 115 -8.76 14.07 -2.95
C LYS A 115 -8.96 13.23 -1.70
N GLY A 116 -8.00 13.29 -0.79
CA GLY A 116 -7.96 12.48 0.41
C GLY A 116 -7.50 11.05 0.15
N ALA A 117 -8.08 10.08 0.85
CA ALA A 117 -7.63 8.71 0.77
C ALA A 117 -7.83 8.12 -0.64
N MET A 118 -6.74 7.63 -1.23
CA MET A 118 -6.75 6.84 -2.46
C MET A 118 -6.81 5.34 -2.15
N MET A 119 -6.02 4.92 -1.16
CA MET A 119 -5.86 3.54 -0.72
C MET A 119 -5.71 3.49 0.80
N ALA A 120 -6.10 2.36 1.40
CA ALA A 120 -6.06 2.16 2.84
C ALA A 120 -4.63 1.95 3.35
N SER A 121 -4.40 2.33 4.61
CA SER A 121 -3.24 1.88 5.37
C SER A 121 -3.21 0.37 5.55
N SER A 122 -2.04 -0.18 5.81
CA SER A 122 -1.81 -1.59 6.17
C SER A 122 -0.91 -1.68 7.39
N ASP A 123 -1.45 -2.22 8.48
CA ASP A 123 -0.69 -2.62 9.66
C ASP A 123 -0.83 -4.13 9.87
N SER A 124 0.24 -4.78 10.30
CA SER A 124 0.19 -6.18 10.76
C SER A 124 0.53 -6.28 12.23
N TYR A 125 -0.13 -7.22 12.91
CA TYR A 125 0.06 -7.47 14.33
C TYR A 125 0.30 -8.97 14.54
N SER A 126 1.32 -9.29 15.33
CA SER A 126 1.52 -10.60 15.94
C SER A 126 1.29 -10.48 17.43
N ILE A 127 0.23 -11.12 17.93
CA ILE A 127 -0.18 -11.07 19.33
C ILE A 127 0.09 -12.45 19.94
N GLU A 128 0.97 -12.48 20.94
CA GLU A 128 1.26 -13.68 21.73
C GLU A 128 0.52 -13.62 23.05
N VAL A 129 -0.32 -14.62 23.29
CA VAL A 129 -1.09 -14.82 24.52
C VAL A 129 -0.36 -15.88 25.33
N ILE A 130 0.29 -15.47 26.41
CA ILE A 130 1.21 -16.28 27.22
C ILE A 130 0.50 -16.66 28.52
N GLY A 131 0.12 -17.93 28.60
CA GLY A 131 -0.55 -18.53 29.75
C GLY A 131 0.40 -19.43 30.54
N ARG A 132 -0.18 -20.52 31.07
CA ARG A 132 0.53 -21.60 31.75
C ARG A 132 -0.15 -22.90 31.39
N GLY A 133 0.57 -23.79 30.73
CA GLY A 133 0.06 -25.08 30.30
C GLY A 133 -0.30 -25.99 31.46
N GLY A 134 -1.00 -27.07 31.14
CA GLY A 134 -1.44 -28.04 32.13
C GLY A 134 -2.21 -29.20 31.54
N HIS A 135 -2.55 -30.17 32.39
CA HIS A 135 -3.38 -31.29 31.98
C HIS A 135 -4.81 -30.81 31.74
N GLY A 136 -5.43 -31.19 30.62
CA GLY A 136 -6.77 -30.72 30.23
C GLY A 136 -7.88 -31.10 31.20
N SER A 137 -7.65 -32.06 32.10
CA SER A 137 -8.59 -32.43 33.18
C SER A 137 -8.42 -31.62 34.47
N ALA A 138 -7.43 -30.73 34.57
CA ALA A 138 -7.16 -29.91 35.75
C ALA A 138 -6.95 -28.43 35.36
N PRO A 139 -7.95 -27.79 34.71
CA PRO A 139 -7.82 -26.43 34.19
C PRO A 139 -7.58 -25.38 35.29
N GLU A 140 -8.01 -25.62 36.52
CA GLU A 140 -7.77 -24.73 37.67
C GLU A 140 -6.28 -24.59 38.04
N LYS A 141 -5.44 -25.51 37.55
CA LYS A 141 -3.98 -25.47 37.70
C LYS A 141 -3.28 -24.80 36.52
N ALA A 142 -3.99 -24.51 35.43
CA ALA A 142 -3.48 -23.87 34.23
C ALA A 142 -3.92 -22.40 34.15
N LYS A 143 -3.40 -21.69 33.15
CA LYS A 143 -3.92 -20.41 32.66
C LYS A 143 -4.06 -20.54 31.16
N ASP A 144 -5.28 -20.83 30.70
CA ASP A 144 -5.54 -21.29 29.33
C ASP A 144 -5.41 -20.15 28.29
N PRO A 145 -4.36 -20.16 27.45
CA PRO A 145 -4.19 -19.12 26.43
C PRO A 145 -5.13 -19.31 25.24
N ILE A 146 -5.66 -20.51 24.97
CA ILE A 146 -6.63 -20.75 23.89
C ILE A 146 -7.94 -20.05 24.24
N TYR A 147 -8.41 -20.19 25.48
CA TYR A 147 -9.61 -19.52 25.97
C TYR A 147 -9.46 -17.99 25.86
N ALA A 148 -8.38 -17.43 26.40
CA ALA A 148 -8.18 -15.99 26.38
C ALA A 148 -7.98 -15.42 24.97
N ALA A 149 -7.24 -16.11 24.10
CA ALA A 149 -7.08 -15.74 22.70
C ALA A 149 -8.43 -15.79 21.95
N SER A 150 -9.30 -16.75 22.26
CA SER A 150 -10.64 -16.85 21.66
C SER A 150 -11.52 -15.66 22.08
N LEU A 151 -11.50 -15.28 23.36
CA LEU A 151 -12.16 -14.06 23.82
C LEU A 151 -11.63 -12.82 23.11
N LEU A 152 -10.31 -12.75 22.93
CA LEU A 152 -9.66 -11.64 22.23
C LEU A 152 -10.16 -11.52 20.77
N VAL A 153 -10.24 -12.62 20.03
CA VAL A 153 -10.76 -12.62 18.64
C VAL A 153 -12.17 -12.03 18.57
N VAL A 154 -13.06 -12.43 19.48
CA VAL A 154 -14.44 -11.92 19.55
C VAL A 154 -14.45 -10.44 19.91
N ALA A 155 -13.70 -10.04 20.94
CA ALA A 155 -13.64 -8.66 21.41
C ALA A 155 -13.09 -7.71 20.34
N LEU A 156 -12.07 -8.11 19.57
CA LEU A 156 -11.49 -7.30 18.50
C LEU A 156 -12.52 -6.90 17.43
N GLN A 157 -13.57 -7.71 17.21
CA GLN A 157 -14.64 -7.36 16.26
C GLN A 157 -15.47 -6.16 16.74
N SER A 158 -15.45 -5.83 18.03
CA SER A 158 -16.14 -4.65 18.57
C SER A 158 -15.55 -3.34 18.07
N ILE A 159 -14.28 -3.34 17.64
CA ILE A 159 -13.60 -2.13 17.20
C ILE A 159 -14.31 -1.56 15.97
N VAL A 160 -14.41 -2.36 14.90
CA VAL A 160 -15.09 -1.93 13.67
C VAL A 160 -16.59 -1.77 13.91
N SER A 161 -17.22 -2.72 14.62
CA SER A 161 -18.67 -2.71 14.74
C SER A 161 -19.20 -1.63 15.68
N ARG A 162 -18.49 -1.24 16.75
CA ARG A 162 -18.98 -0.37 17.84
C ARG A 162 -18.13 0.87 18.12
N ASN A 163 -16.92 1.00 17.56
CA ASN A 163 -16.05 2.15 17.85
C ASN A 163 -15.72 3.00 16.63
N VAL A 164 -15.59 2.41 15.44
CA VAL A 164 -15.38 3.16 14.20
C VAL A 164 -16.68 3.87 13.79
N ASP A 165 -16.58 5.13 13.34
CA ASP A 165 -17.71 5.85 12.76
C ASP A 165 -18.29 5.06 11.58
N PRO A 166 -19.61 4.80 11.51
CA PRO A 166 -20.22 4.08 10.39
C PRO A 166 -19.96 4.68 9.00
N GLN A 167 -19.55 5.95 8.90
CA GLN A 167 -19.15 6.60 7.64
C GLN A 167 -17.65 6.44 7.32
N ASN A 168 -16.84 6.04 8.29
CA ASN A 168 -15.42 5.74 8.10
C ASN A 168 -15.25 4.24 7.81
N SER A 169 -14.11 3.87 7.21
CA SER A 169 -13.81 2.48 6.89
C SER A 169 -12.61 1.97 7.66
N ALA A 170 -12.78 0.82 8.29
CA ALA A 170 -11.71 0.02 8.86
C ALA A 170 -11.99 -1.47 8.65
N VAL A 171 -10.94 -2.26 8.52
CA VAL A 171 -11.01 -3.72 8.49
C VAL A 171 -10.01 -4.26 9.50
N ILE A 172 -10.44 -5.23 10.29
CA ILE A 172 -9.56 -6.06 11.12
C ILE A 172 -9.79 -7.49 10.68
N SER A 173 -8.73 -8.16 10.24
CA SER A 173 -8.80 -9.54 9.79
C SER A 173 -7.84 -10.40 10.58
N ILE A 174 -8.35 -11.41 11.27
CA ILE A 174 -7.53 -12.45 11.89
C ILE A 174 -7.09 -13.41 10.78
N GLY A 175 -5.82 -13.35 10.42
CA GLY A 175 -5.24 -14.17 9.35
C GLY A 175 -4.73 -15.53 9.83
N ALA A 176 -4.35 -15.63 11.11
CA ALA A 176 -3.95 -16.91 11.71
C ALA A 176 -4.23 -16.95 13.21
N PHE A 177 -4.55 -18.14 13.70
CA PHE A 177 -4.68 -18.48 15.12
C PHE A 177 -3.99 -19.84 15.33
N ASN A 178 -2.93 -19.88 16.12
CA ASN A 178 -2.13 -21.10 16.35
C ASN A 178 -1.96 -21.35 17.84
N ALA A 179 -2.33 -22.54 18.32
CA ALA A 179 -2.14 -22.95 19.70
C ALA A 179 -2.30 -24.47 19.87
N GLY A 180 -1.45 -25.07 20.69
CA GLY A 180 -1.57 -26.48 21.08
C GLY A 180 -1.32 -27.50 19.97
N HIS A 181 -1.23 -28.76 20.37
CA HIS A 181 -1.01 -29.91 19.48
C HIS A 181 -1.81 -31.14 19.91
N ALA A 182 -1.87 -31.42 21.23
CA ALA A 182 -2.56 -32.58 21.79
C ALA A 182 -3.95 -32.21 22.33
N PHE A 183 -4.87 -33.17 22.32
CA PHE A 183 -6.27 -32.98 22.73
C PHE A 183 -6.49 -32.87 24.24
N ASN A 184 -5.53 -33.31 25.06
CA ASN A 184 -5.63 -33.37 26.53
C ASN A 184 -4.62 -32.46 27.25
N ILE A 185 -4.02 -31.50 26.54
CA ILE A 185 -3.03 -30.58 27.09
C ILE A 185 -3.47 -29.14 26.81
N ILE A 186 -3.54 -28.33 27.85
CA ILE A 186 -3.62 -26.86 27.73
C ILE A 186 -2.20 -26.37 27.40
N PRO A 187 -1.99 -25.64 26.28
CA PRO A 187 -0.65 -25.17 25.91
C PRO A 187 -0.21 -23.97 26.75
N ASP A 188 1.07 -23.63 26.65
CA ASP A 188 1.63 -22.42 27.30
C ASP A 188 1.32 -21.13 26.52
N ILE A 189 1.19 -21.20 25.19
CA ILE A 189 1.10 -20.03 24.31
C ILE A 189 0.03 -20.24 23.23
N ALA A 190 -0.68 -19.16 22.89
CA ALA A 190 -1.44 -19.02 21.66
C ALA A 190 -0.96 -17.77 20.89
N THR A 191 -0.85 -17.87 19.55
CA THR A 191 -0.42 -16.76 18.70
C THR A 191 -1.50 -16.40 17.70
N ILE A 192 -1.87 -15.11 17.68
CA ILE A 192 -2.79 -14.52 16.69
C ILE A 192 -1.97 -13.64 15.74
N LYS A 193 -2.14 -13.84 14.44
CA LYS A 193 -1.64 -12.90 13.41
C LYS A 193 -2.82 -12.22 12.74
N MET A 194 -2.79 -10.90 12.65
CA MET A 194 -3.88 -10.13 12.06
C MET A 194 -3.38 -8.95 11.23
N SER A 195 -4.22 -8.51 10.30
CA SER A 195 -4.04 -7.29 9.53
C SER A 195 -5.11 -6.27 9.87
N VAL A 196 -4.73 -5.00 9.83
CA VAL A 196 -5.62 -3.86 10.02
C VAL A 196 -5.50 -2.94 8.82
N ARG A 197 -6.64 -2.47 8.33
CA ARG A 197 -6.77 -1.46 7.27
C ARG A 197 -7.63 -0.31 7.76
N ALA A 198 -7.29 0.91 7.36
CA ALA A 198 -8.12 2.09 7.56
C ALA A 198 -7.89 3.11 6.45
N LEU A 199 -8.93 3.87 6.09
CA LEU A 199 -8.87 4.90 5.04
C LEU A 199 -8.46 6.29 5.56
N ASP A 200 -8.31 6.47 6.87
CA ASP A 200 -7.86 7.73 7.43
C ASP A 200 -7.02 7.49 8.69
N ASN A 201 -6.18 8.47 9.02
CA ASN A 201 -5.22 8.35 10.12
C ASN A 201 -5.88 8.34 11.50
N GLU A 202 -7.04 9.00 11.66
CA GLU A 202 -7.76 9.03 12.93
C GLU A 202 -8.37 7.66 13.24
N THR A 203 -9.05 7.06 12.27
CA THR A 203 -9.59 5.71 12.34
C THR A 203 -8.47 4.69 12.54
N ARG A 204 -7.34 4.81 11.82
CA ARG A 204 -6.16 3.93 12.03
C ARG A 204 -5.61 4.01 13.46
N LYS A 205 -5.49 5.22 14.01
CA LYS A 205 -5.02 5.42 15.39
C LYS A 205 -6.03 4.88 16.40
N LEU A 206 -7.32 5.11 16.17
CA LEU A 206 -8.40 4.58 17.01
C LEU A 206 -8.36 3.04 17.06
N THR A 207 -8.23 2.37 15.91
CA THR A 207 -8.18 0.91 15.88
C THR A 207 -6.98 0.39 16.66
N GLU A 208 -5.80 0.99 16.47
CA GLU A 208 -4.60 0.66 17.24
C GLU A 208 -4.82 0.82 18.75
N GLU A 209 -5.27 1.99 19.20
CA GLU A 209 -5.53 2.24 20.62
C GLU A 209 -6.52 1.22 21.22
N LYS A 210 -7.54 0.83 20.46
CA LYS A 210 -8.53 -0.15 20.90
C LYS A 210 -7.96 -1.56 20.95
N ILE A 211 -7.10 -1.95 20.00
CA ILE A 211 -6.38 -3.24 20.03
C ILE A 211 -5.58 -3.36 21.32
N TYR A 212 -4.76 -2.36 21.65
CA TYR A 212 -3.96 -2.38 22.88
C TYR A 212 -4.84 -2.41 24.15
N LYS A 213 -5.92 -1.63 24.19
CA LYS A 213 -6.86 -1.61 25.33
C LYS A 213 -7.55 -2.95 25.54
N ILE A 214 -8.04 -3.59 24.46
CA ILE A 214 -8.72 -4.89 24.54
C ILE A 214 -7.73 -5.97 24.97
N CYS A 215 -6.52 -6.01 24.39
CA CYS A 215 -5.50 -6.97 24.80
C CYS A 215 -5.18 -6.82 26.30
N LYS A 216 -4.98 -5.60 26.78
CA LYS A 216 -4.75 -5.33 28.21
C LYS A 216 -5.90 -5.82 29.09
N GLY A 217 -7.15 -5.56 28.69
CA GLY A 217 -8.33 -5.98 29.45
C GLY A 217 -8.47 -7.51 29.52
N ILE A 218 -8.28 -8.20 28.40
CA ILE A 218 -8.33 -9.68 28.34
C ILE A 218 -7.19 -10.29 29.16
N ALA A 219 -5.98 -9.73 29.06
CA ALA A 219 -4.83 -10.17 29.86
C ALA A 219 -5.14 -10.10 31.37
N GLN A 220 -5.68 -8.96 31.83
CA GLN A 220 -6.05 -8.74 33.22
C GLN A 220 -7.16 -9.67 33.70
N ALA A 221 -8.21 -9.88 32.89
CA ALA A 221 -9.35 -10.72 33.28
C ALA A 221 -8.99 -12.21 33.43
N ASN A 222 -7.90 -12.65 32.83
CA ASN A 222 -7.47 -14.06 32.81
C ASN A 222 -6.19 -14.32 33.62
N ASP A 223 -5.58 -13.29 34.21
CA ASP A 223 -4.25 -13.33 34.85
C ASP A 223 -3.15 -13.91 33.93
N ILE A 224 -3.07 -13.40 32.70
CA ILE A 224 -2.07 -13.83 31.70
C ILE A 224 -1.29 -12.64 31.14
N GLU A 225 -0.20 -12.91 30.45
CA GLU A 225 0.55 -11.90 29.70
C GLU A 225 0.13 -11.90 28.22
N ILE A 226 -0.02 -10.71 27.62
CA ILE A 226 -0.23 -10.58 26.18
C ILE A 226 0.83 -9.62 25.62
N LYS A 227 1.64 -10.11 24.68
CA LYS A 227 2.65 -9.32 23.95
C LYS A 227 2.14 -9.00 22.57
N ILE A 228 2.37 -7.76 22.13
CA ILE A 228 1.96 -7.27 20.82
C ILE A 228 3.20 -6.82 20.08
N ASN A 229 3.42 -7.39 18.89
CA ASN A 229 4.38 -6.90 17.93
C ASN A 229 3.62 -6.32 16.73
N LYS A 230 3.73 -5.00 16.52
CA LYS A 230 3.13 -4.29 15.40
C LYS A 230 4.20 -3.99 14.35
N ASN A 231 3.87 -4.24 13.09
CA ASN A 231 4.61 -3.73 11.95
C ASN A 231 3.73 -2.81 11.10
N VAL A 232 4.25 -1.63 10.78
CA VAL A 232 3.62 -0.71 9.84
C VAL A 232 4.07 -1.08 8.43
N VAL A 233 3.15 -1.58 7.62
CA VAL A 233 3.45 -1.98 6.23
C VAL A 233 3.33 -0.76 5.31
N ALA A 234 2.21 -0.05 5.39
CA ALA A 234 1.98 1.16 4.59
C ALA A 234 1.05 2.14 5.33
N PRO A 235 1.32 3.46 5.31
CA PRO A 235 0.37 4.48 5.69
C PRO A 235 -0.84 4.53 4.74
N VAL A 236 -1.81 5.37 5.07
CA VAL A 236 -2.88 5.70 4.12
C VAL A 236 -2.25 6.43 2.93
N THR A 237 -2.55 6.00 1.70
CA THR A 237 -2.15 6.74 0.50
C THR A 237 -3.04 7.97 0.38
N MET A 238 -2.69 9.00 1.13
CA MET A 238 -3.44 10.25 1.26
C MET A 238 -3.00 11.22 0.17
N ASN A 239 -3.85 11.42 -0.82
CA ASN A 239 -3.60 12.41 -1.86
C ASN A 239 -3.83 13.82 -1.31
N ASN A 240 -2.90 14.72 -1.62
CA ASN A 240 -2.99 16.14 -1.29
C ASN A 240 -3.90 16.88 -2.28
N ASP A 241 -4.77 17.74 -1.78
CA ASP A 241 -5.77 18.45 -2.58
C ASP A 241 -5.19 19.29 -3.71
N GLU A 242 -4.10 20.04 -3.46
CA GLU A 242 -3.46 20.87 -4.48
C GLU A 242 -2.78 20.00 -5.56
N ALA A 243 -2.12 18.91 -5.14
CA ALA A 243 -1.50 17.95 -6.05
C ALA A 243 -2.56 17.29 -6.94
N VAL A 244 -3.72 16.95 -6.37
CA VAL A 244 -4.87 16.38 -7.10
C VAL A 244 -5.43 17.38 -8.09
N ASP A 245 -5.64 18.64 -7.70
CA ASP A 245 -6.17 19.67 -8.58
C ASP A 245 -5.24 19.85 -9.80
N PHE A 246 -3.93 19.95 -9.56
CA PHE A 246 -2.93 20.05 -10.64
C PHE A 246 -2.91 18.81 -11.57
N ALA A 247 -2.87 17.61 -10.98
CA ALA A 247 -2.88 16.36 -11.75
C ALA A 247 -4.18 16.16 -12.52
N SER A 248 -5.31 16.62 -11.98
CA SER A 248 -6.63 16.53 -12.63
C SER A 248 -6.68 17.33 -13.92
N GLU A 249 -6.09 18.53 -13.95
CA GLU A 249 -6.01 19.30 -15.19
C GLU A 249 -5.20 18.57 -16.26
N VAL A 250 -4.05 18.00 -15.88
CA VAL A 250 -3.20 17.23 -16.80
C VAL A 250 -3.93 15.98 -17.30
N ALA A 251 -4.64 15.28 -16.42
CA ALA A 251 -5.44 14.12 -16.77
C ALA A 251 -6.56 14.48 -17.76
N LYS A 252 -7.31 15.55 -17.52
CA LYS A 252 -8.38 16.03 -18.43
C LYS A 252 -7.84 16.36 -19.81
N GLU A 253 -6.67 17.00 -19.91
CA GLU A 253 -6.03 17.31 -21.20
C GLU A 253 -5.63 16.05 -21.99
N LEU A 254 -5.17 14.99 -21.31
CA LEU A 254 -4.64 13.79 -21.97
C LEU A 254 -5.67 12.69 -22.20
N PHE A 255 -6.53 12.44 -21.22
CA PHE A 255 -7.53 11.38 -21.24
C PHE A 255 -8.89 11.89 -21.71
N GLY A 256 -9.13 13.21 -21.65
CA GLY A 256 -10.44 13.81 -21.85
C GLY A 256 -11.30 13.73 -20.59
N GLU A 257 -12.03 14.80 -20.30
CA GLU A 257 -12.79 14.93 -19.06
C GLU A 257 -13.78 13.78 -18.81
N LYS A 258 -14.46 13.30 -19.86
CA LYS A 258 -15.40 12.18 -19.79
C LYS A 258 -14.78 10.84 -19.37
N ASN A 259 -13.46 10.71 -19.46
CA ASN A 259 -12.73 9.50 -19.09
C ASN A 259 -12.04 9.62 -17.73
N CYS A 260 -12.16 10.77 -17.06
CA CYS A 260 -11.55 11.00 -15.76
C CYS A 260 -12.62 10.91 -14.66
N GLU A 261 -12.34 10.15 -13.60
CA GLU A 261 -13.18 10.07 -12.41
C GLU A 261 -12.39 10.57 -11.19
N PHE A 262 -12.86 11.68 -10.61
CA PHE A 262 -12.17 12.40 -9.53
C PHE A 262 -12.72 12.12 -8.13
N ASN A 263 -13.77 11.30 -8.04
CA ASN A 263 -14.43 10.96 -6.77
C ASN A 263 -14.82 9.47 -6.72
N HIS A 264 -13.97 8.60 -7.27
CA HIS A 264 -14.19 7.16 -7.13
C HIS A 264 -14.07 6.69 -5.67
N ARG A 265 -14.60 5.50 -5.38
CA ARG A 265 -14.41 4.88 -4.07
C ARG A 265 -12.93 4.52 -3.87
N PRO A 266 -12.33 4.85 -2.72
CA PRO A 266 -10.97 4.42 -2.42
C PRO A 266 -10.89 2.89 -2.31
N LEU A 267 -9.68 2.35 -2.53
CA LEU A 267 -9.44 0.92 -2.44
C LEU A 267 -8.99 0.54 -1.02
N MET A 268 -9.44 -0.62 -0.55
CA MET A 268 -8.96 -1.21 0.72
C MET A 268 -7.64 -1.98 0.58
N ALA A 269 -7.09 -2.02 -0.64
CA ALA A 269 -5.69 -2.33 -0.88
C ALA A 269 -4.79 -1.24 -0.26
N SER A 270 -3.49 -1.50 -0.23
CA SER A 270 -2.49 -0.60 0.34
C SER A 270 -1.32 -0.46 -0.60
N GLU A 271 -0.60 0.64 -0.47
CA GLU A 271 0.51 1.03 -1.34
C GLU A 271 1.51 1.82 -0.49
N ASP A 272 2.78 1.44 -0.53
CA ASP A 272 3.81 2.06 0.32
C ASP A 272 4.18 3.50 -0.13
N PHE A 273 3.72 3.95 -1.30
CA PHE A 273 3.69 5.36 -1.68
C PHE A 273 3.00 6.26 -0.62
N GLY A 274 2.17 5.69 0.27
CA GLY A 274 1.67 6.38 1.45
C GLY A 274 2.77 7.02 2.32
N PHE A 275 3.98 6.45 2.38
CA PHE A 275 5.12 7.08 3.05
C PHE A 275 5.62 8.34 2.34
N PHE A 276 5.52 8.41 1.01
CA PHE A 276 5.79 9.65 0.28
C PHE A 276 4.74 10.71 0.64
N CYS A 277 3.46 10.33 0.74
CA CYS A 277 2.35 11.21 1.11
C CYS A 277 2.50 11.83 2.51
N GLU A 278 3.12 11.12 3.47
CA GLU A 278 3.41 11.68 4.79
C GLU A 278 4.48 12.78 4.76
N MET A 279 5.37 12.76 3.75
CA MET A 279 6.52 13.65 3.65
C MET A 279 6.33 14.81 2.68
N LYS A 280 5.53 14.62 1.62
CA LYS A 280 5.40 15.54 0.49
C LYS A 280 3.94 15.70 0.03
N LYS A 281 3.68 16.75 -0.76
CA LYS A 281 2.41 16.91 -1.46
C LYS A 281 2.35 15.89 -2.60
N CYS A 282 1.54 14.86 -2.41
CA CYS A 282 1.51 13.74 -3.34
C CYS A 282 0.16 13.58 -4.04
N ALA A 283 0.18 13.02 -5.24
CA ALA A 283 -1.00 12.49 -5.91
C ALA A 283 -0.70 11.16 -6.60
N TYR A 284 -1.41 10.12 -6.17
CA TYR A 284 -1.37 8.77 -6.71
C TYR A 284 -2.66 8.49 -7.49
N ALA A 285 -2.52 8.04 -8.74
CA ALA A 285 -3.63 7.81 -9.65
C ALA A 285 -3.76 6.32 -10.02
N PHE A 286 -4.94 5.91 -10.50
CA PHE A 286 -5.07 4.66 -11.24
C PHE A 286 -5.33 4.94 -12.72
N LEU A 287 -4.65 4.20 -13.58
CA LEU A 287 -4.93 4.17 -15.01
C LEU A 287 -5.52 2.81 -15.34
N GLU A 288 -6.64 2.77 -16.05
CA GLU A 288 -7.18 1.49 -16.51
C GLU A 288 -6.18 0.76 -17.40
N ASN A 289 -6.14 -0.55 -17.23
CA ASN A 289 -5.39 -1.47 -18.05
C ASN A 289 -6.41 -2.39 -18.74
N GLU A 290 -6.45 -2.35 -20.07
CA GLU A 290 -7.24 -3.32 -20.86
C GLU A 290 -6.57 -4.69 -20.73
N ASN A 291 -7.02 -5.45 -19.73
CA ASN A 291 -6.51 -6.75 -19.33
C ASN A 291 -7.63 -7.50 -18.58
N ASP A 292 -7.82 -8.78 -18.91
CA ASP A 292 -8.83 -9.67 -18.32
C ASP A 292 -8.27 -10.54 -17.18
N ILE A 293 -7.00 -10.35 -16.84
CA ILE A 293 -6.32 -11.04 -15.75
C ILE A 293 -5.99 -10.01 -14.66
N TYR A 294 -6.39 -10.33 -13.43
CA TYR A 294 -6.12 -9.45 -12.29
C TYR A 294 -4.65 -9.50 -11.86
N LEU A 295 -4.26 -8.51 -11.07
CA LEU A 295 -2.94 -8.43 -10.47
C LEU A 295 -2.65 -9.68 -9.61
N HIS A 296 -1.37 -10.02 -9.51
CA HIS A 296 -0.81 -11.13 -8.74
C HIS A 296 -1.20 -12.52 -9.27
N ASN A 297 -1.80 -12.60 -10.45
CA ASN A 297 -2.07 -13.86 -11.14
C ASN A 297 -0.85 -14.32 -11.96
N SER A 298 -0.53 -15.62 -11.94
CA SER A 298 0.61 -16.21 -12.66
C SER A 298 0.55 -16.06 -14.20
N SER A 299 -0.60 -15.69 -14.73
CA SER A 299 -0.83 -15.48 -16.16
C SER A 299 -1.01 -14.00 -16.51
N TYR A 300 -0.83 -13.08 -15.56
CA TYR A 300 -0.95 -11.63 -15.80
C TYR A 300 0.03 -11.14 -16.86
N VAL A 301 -0.45 -10.31 -17.79
CA VAL A 301 0.37 -9.65 -18.82
C VAL A 301 0.02 -8.17 -18.88
N PHE A 302 0.97 -7.28 -18.60
CA PHE A 302 0.73 -5.84 -18.72
C PHE A 302 0.37 -5.45 -20.17
N ASN A 303 -0.57 -4.52 -20.38
CA ASN A 303 -0.92 -4.06 -21.72
C ASN A 303 -0.02 -2.90 -22.14
N ASP A 304 0.95 -3.19 -23.01
CA ASP A 304 1.93 -2.23 -23.51
C ASP A 304 1.31 -0.98 -24.17
N LYS A 305 0.06 -1.04 -24.65
CA LYS A 305 -0.64 0.15 -25.18
C LYS A 305 -0.76 1.26 -24.15
N LEU A 306 -0.77 0.92 -22.85
CA LEU A 306 -0.86 1.90 -21.77
C LEU A 306 0.44 2.70 -21.59
N LEU A 307 1.59 2.15 -22.00
CA LEU A 307 2.92 2.73 -21.76
C LEU A 307 3.04 4.16 -22.25
N ALA A 308 2.58 4.43 -23.48
CA ALA A 308 2.67 5.75 -24.10
C ALA A 308 1.77 6.79 -23.40
N ARG A 309 0.57 6.39 -22.98
CA ARG A 309 -0.36 7.28 -22.24
C ARG A 309 0.19 7.61 -20.86
N ALA A 310 0.65 6.60 -20.12
CA ALA A 310 1.27 6.79 -18.82
C ALA A 310 2.55 7.65 -18.88
N ALA A 311 3.42 7.42 -19.88
CA ALA A 311 4.59 8.26 -20.10
C ALA A 311 4.21 9.70 -20.46
N SER A 312 3.15 9.89 -21.25
CA SER A 312 2.63 11.22 -21.60
C SER A 312 2.08 11.97 -20.38
N TYR A 313 1.41 11.27 -19.47
CA TYR A 313 0.96 11.82 -18.18
C TYR A 313 2.13 12.36 -17.36
N TYR A 314 3.16 11.55 -17.16
CA TYR A 314 4.39 11.96 -16.49
C TYR A 314 5.10 13.13 -17.17
N ALA A 315 5.26 13.09 -18.49
CA ALA A 315 5.88 14.18 -19.24
C ALA A 315 5.10 15.49 -19.11
N LYS A 316 3.76 15.43 -19.19
CA LYS A 316 2.91 16.62 -19.13
C LYS A 316 2.86 17.23 -17.73
N LEU A 317 2.85 16.42 -16.66
CA LEU A 317 3.02 16.89 -15.28
C LEU A 317 4.31 17.71 -15.14
N ALA A 318 5.44 17.14 -15.57
CA ALA A 318 6.73 17.80 -15.48
C ALA A 318 6.79 19.10 -16.28
N LEU A 319 6.40 19.08 -17.57
CA LEU A 319 6.43 20.26 -18.43
C LEU A 319 5.47 21.37 -18.00
N LYS A 320 4.31 21.02 -17.42
CA LYS A 320 3.35 22.01 -16.94
C LYS A 320 3.82 22.69 -15.66
N TYR A 321 4.51 21.95 -14.77
CA TYR A 321 5.02 22.48 -13.51
C TYR A 321 6.32 23.29 -13.68
N LEU A 322 7.25 22.76 -14.46
CA LEU A 322 8.60 23.30 -14.69
C LEU A 322 8.67 24.26 -15.89
N LYS A 323 7.58 24.96 -16.22
CA LYS A 323 7.59 25.99 -17.26
C LYS A 323 8.65 27.06 -16.99
#